data_AF-A0AA88PCU0-F1
#
_entry.id   AF-A0AA88PCU0-F1
#
_cell.length_a   1.000
_cell.length_b   1.000
_cell.length_c   1.000
_cell.angle_alpha   90.00
_cell.angle_beta   90.00
_cell.angle_gamma   90.00
#
_symmetry.space_group_name_H-M   'P 1'
#
loop_
_entity.id
_entity.type
_entity.pdbx_description
1 polymer ?
#
loop_
_entity_poly.entity_id
_entity_poly.type
_entity_poly.pdbx_seq_one_letter_code
_entity_poly.pdbx_strand_id
1 'polypeptide(L)'
;MFVCLCLILRIAKYASTSVEIQRIYCNFGAPAAYLNMYSSILFMGYIAANRYMRIVRSLETHLLQKVCSTRYICIMTWAVLLGPIFAYIVVFVNTDEQTSAHSGFDCDGFHNNLLRQIYLALQIISFTMFLFVLVFLILFYWLNVQKLRQAQRTMPDHPGNVKLSKSKRNMQVLVVVFCVCFVPYHLMRLPYEFIRPLLHDCTAAQILYILKELTVLLTVLNACLDPLIYFVFCKTFRAQLNLQRFRQSE
;
A
#
# COMPACT_ATOMS: atom_id res chain seq x y z
N MET A 1 9.62 1.84 -11.39
CA MET A 1 10.80 2.73 -11.34
C MET A 1 10.96 3.39 -9.97
N PHE A 2 9.97 4.15 -9.47
CA PHE A 2 10.06 4.84 -8.17
C PHE A 2 10.32 3.91 -6.98
N VAL A 3 9.65 2.76 -6.94
CA VAL A 3 9.84 1.73 -5.90
C VAL A 3 11.24 1.11 -5.92
N CYS A 4 11.77 0.85 -7.11
CA CYS A 4 13.13 0.35 -7.29
C CYS A 4 14.16 1.34 -6.76
N LEU A 5 13.95 2.63 -7.01
CA LEU A 5 14.83 3.69 -6.51
C LEU A 5 14.78 3.80 -4.98
N CYS A 6 13.59 3.67 -4.37
CA CYS A 6 13.46 3.62 -2.91
C CYS A 6 14.19 2.42 -2.29
N LEU A 7 14.11 1.24 -2.94
CA LEU A 7 14.84 0.05 -2.52
C LEU A 7 16.35 0.22 -2.63
N ILE A 8 16.84 0.79 -3.74
CA ILE A 8 18.27 1.05 -3.94
C ILE A 8 18.79 2.01 -2.88
N LEU A 9 18.08 3.11 -2.59
CA LEU A 9 18.46 4.06 -1.54
C LEU A 9 18.45 3.40 -0.16
N ARG A 10 17.52 2.49 0.10
CA ARG A 10 17.49 1.73 1.36
C ARG A 10 18.65 0.76 1.49
N ILE A 11 18.99 0.04 0.42
CA ILE A 11 20.14 -0.88 0.38
C ILE A 11 21.44 -0.07 0.53
N ALA A 12 21.55 1.09 -0.12
CA ALA A 12 22.70 1.98 -0.01
C ALA A 12 22.89 2.49 1.43
N LYS A 13 21.80 2.81 2.14
CA LYS A 13 21.84 3.13 3.58
C LYS A 13 22.35 1.98 4.43
N TYR A 14 22.10 0.72 4.07
CA TYR A 14 22.63 -0.44 4.79
C TYR A 14 24.09 -0.76 4.44
N ALA A 15 24.47 -0.52 3.19
CA ALA A 15 25.82 -0.79 2.70
C ALA A 15 26.82 0.31 3.08
N SER A 16 26.36 1.52 3.42
CA SER A 16 27.20 2.67 3.72
C SER A 16 26.92 3.25 5.09
N THR A 17 28.00 3.57 5.81
CA THR A 17 27.96 4.34 7.07
C THR A 17 27.96 5.86 6.84
N SER A 18 27.83 6.31 5.59
CA SER A 18 27.82 7.73 5.24
C SER A 18 26.55 8.43 5.72
N VAL A 19 26.74 9.50 6.50
CA VAL A 19 25.67 10.38 6.99
C VAL A 19 24.89 11.01 5.83
N GLU A 20 25.55 11.32 4.71
CA GLU A 20 24.88 11.92 3.54
C GLU A 20 23.91 10.95 2.86
N ILE A 21 24.27 9.66 2.76
CA ILE A 21 23.38 8.64 2.19
C ILE A 21 22.19 8.41 3.13
N GLN A 22 22.42 8.40 4.44
CA GLN A 22 21.35 8.31 5.42
C GLN A 22 20.41 9.51 5.35
N ARG A 23 20.95 10.74 5.19
CA ARG A 23 20.17 11.97 5.00
C ARG A 23 19.32 11.93 3.73
N ILE A 24 19.91 11.53 2.59
CA ILE A 24 19.17 11.39 1.32
C ILE A 24 18.03 10.38 1.48
N TYR A 25 18.27 9.25 2.16
CA TYR A 25 17.23 8.29 2.44
C TYR A 25 16.13 8.85 3.35
N CYS A 26 16.47 9.53 4.45
CA CYS A 26 15.48 10.06 5.39
C CYS A 26 14.66 11.22 4.83
N ASN A 27 15.25 12.04 3.96
CA ASN A 27 14.60 13.17 3.32
C ASN A 27 13.74 12.76 2.11
N PHE A 28 14.25 11.84 1.28
CA PHE A 28 13.57 11.46 0.04
C PHE A 28 13.08 10.01 0.06
N GLY A 29 13.94 9.05 0.39
CA GLY A 29 13.64 7.61 0.33
C GLY A 29 12.49 7.18 1.23
N ALA A 30 12.48 7.60 2.51
CA ALA A 30 11.46 7.22 3.48
C ALA A 30 10.09 7.87 3.17
N PRO A 31 9.99 9.18 2.88
CA PRO A 31 8.73 9.78 2.44
C PRO A 31 8.21 9.21 1.11
N ALA A 32 9.11 8.90 0.18
CA ALA A 32 8.77 8.25 -1.09
C ALA A 32 8.18 6.84 -0.88
N ALA A 33 8.82 6.01 -0.03
CA ALA A 33 8.31 4.69 0.31
C ALA A 33 6.93 4.77 0.99
N TYR A 34 6.74 5.77 1.86
CA TYR A 34 5.46 6.05 2.52
C TYR A 34 4.38 6.43 1.51
N LEU A 35 4.66 7.38 0.61
CA LEU A 35 3.76 7.75 -0.50
C LEU A 35 3.33 6.54 -1.30
N ASN A 36 4.28 5.69 -1.69
CA ASN A 36 3.99 4.50 -2.47
C ASN A 36 3.05 3.54 -1.72
N MET A 37 3.29 3.33 -0.43
CA MET A 37 2.46 2.45 0.39
C MET A 37 1.02 2.97 0.50
N TYR A 38 0.82 4.23 0.88
CA TYR A 38 -0.53 4.78 1.07
C TYR A 38 -1.27 5.03 -0.25
N SER A 39 -0.54 5.38 -1.31
CA SER A 39 -1.10 5.43 -2.66
C SER A 39 -1.63 4.06 -3.08
N SER A 40 -0.86 3.00 -2.85
CA SER A 40 -1.27 1.61 -3.12
C SER A 40 -2.52 1.20 -2.33
N ILE A 41 -2.55 1.51 -1.03
CA ILE A 41 -3.71 1.25 -0.14
C ILE A 41 -4.97 1.91 -0.71
N LEU A 42 -4.91 3.21 -1.04
CA LEU A 42 -6.05 3.94 -1.56
C LEU A 42 -6.49 3.45 -2.94
N PHE A 43 -5.53 3.11 -3.82
CA PHE A 43 -5.85 2.51 -5.12
C PHE A 43 -6.56 1.17 -5.00
N MET A 44 -6.17 0.30 -4.06
CA MET A 44 -6.90 -0.94 -3.81
C MET A 44 -8.34 -0.70 -3.36
N GLY A 45 -8.54 0.25 -2.43
CA GLY A 45 -9.88 0.66 -2.00
C GLY A 45 -10.72 1.18 -3.17
N TYR A 46 -10.15 2.03 -4.01
CA TYR A 46 -10.80 2.55 -5.22
C TYR A 46 -11.14 1.43 -6.22
N ILE A 47 -10.22 0.48 -6.47
CA ILE A 47 -10.47 -0.66 -7.35
C ILE A 47 -11.64 -1.50 -6.80
N ALA A 48 -11.68 -1.77 -5.50
CA ALA A 48 -12.78 -2.52 -4.88
C ALA A 48 -14.13 -1.79 -5.01
N ALA A 49 -14.16 -0.49 -4.74
CA ALA A 49 -15.36 0.34 -4.90
C ALA A 49 -15.86 0.35 -6.36
N ASN A 50 -14.95 0.54 -7.32
CA ASN A 50 -15.24 0.49 -8.76
C ASN A 50 -15.84 -0.87 -9.18
N ARG A 51 -15.29 -1.97 -8.66
CA ARG A 51 -15.81 -3.32 -8.93
C ARG A 51 -17.20 -3.53 -8.33
N TYR A 52 -17.44 -3.06 -7.11
CA TYR A 52 -18.76 -3.12 -6.48
C TYR A 52 -19.79 -2.29 -7.25
N MET A 53 -19.45 -1.07 -7.65
CA MET A 53 -20.35 -0.20 -8.42
C MET A 53 -20.76 -0.81 -9.77
N ARG A 54 -19.83 -1.50 -10.47
CA ARG A 54 -20.13 -2.25 -11.71
C ARG A 54 -21.15 -3.38 -11.52
N ILE A 55 -21.34 -3.88 -10.30
CA ILE A 55 -22.34 -4.91 -9.97
C ILE A 55 -23.68 -4.28 -9.62
N VAL A 56 -23.65 -3.11 -8.98
CA VAL A 56 -24.86 -2.44 -8.48
C VAL A 56 -25.58 -1.64 -9.58
N ARG A 57 -24.86 -1.04 -10.54
CA ARG A 57 -25.45 -0.19 -11.60
C ARG A 57 -25.15 -0.72 -13.00
N SER A 58 -26.15 -0.77 -13.89
CA SER A 58 -26.00 -1.11 -15.32
C SER A 58 -25.30 0.04 -16.10
N LEU A 59 -24.80 -0.27 -17.30
CA LEU A 59 -23.50 0.19 -17.80
C LEU A 59 -23.44 1.59 -18.47
N GLU A 60 -24.54 2.28 -18.75
CA GLU A 60 -24.52 3.33 -19.81
C GLU A 60 -24.20 4.77 -19.35
N THR A 61 -24.67 5.24 -18.21
CA THR A 61 -24.41 6.64 -17.76
C THR A 61 -23.10 6.82 -16.97
N HIS A 62 -22.36 5.74 -16.76
CA HIS A 62 -21.35 5.65 -15.69
C HIS A 62 -19.91 5.94 -16.12
N LEU A 63 -19.56 5.97 -17.41
CA LEU A 63 -18.16 6.14 -17.84
C LEU A 63 -17.66 7.59 -17.70
N LEU A 64 -18.46 8.58 -18.13
CA LEU A 64 -18.12 10.01 -18.03
C LEU A 64 -18.06 10.51 -16.57
N GLN A 65 -19.05 10.15 -15.75
CA GLN A 65 -19.06 10.53 -14.32
C GLN A 65 -17.95 9.84 -13.51
N LYS A 66 -17.51 8.67 -13.97
CA LYS A 66 -16.43 7.90 -13.35
C LYS A 66 -15.04 8.45 -13.66
N VAL A 67 -14.77 8.96 -14.86
CA VAL A 67 -13.47 9.59 -15.15
C VAL A 67 -13.28 10.85 -14.32
N CYS A 68 -14.31 11.71 -14.23
CA CYS A 68 -14.27 12.90 -13.37
C CYS A 68 -14.17 12.54 -11.88
N SER A 69 -14.94 11.55 -11.42
CA SER A 69 -14.87 11.08 -10.03
C SER A 69 -13.51 10.43 -9.70
N THR A 70 -12.91 9.68 -10.63
CA THR A 70 -11.58 9.09 -10.45
C THR A 70 -10.48 10.16 -10.41
N ARG A 71 -10.57 11.16 -11.29
CA ARG A 71 -9.65 12.30 -11.30
C ARG A 71 -9.75 13.09 -10.00
N TYR A 72 -10.97 13.33 -9.51
CA TYR A 72 -11.20 14.01 -8.24
C TYR A 72 -10.69 13.21 -7.05
N ILE A 73 -10.93 11.90 -7.00
CA ILE A 73 -10.43 11.01 -5.94
C ILE A 73 -8.90 10.97 -5.97
N CYS A 74 -8.27 10.89 -7.15
CA CYS A 74 -6.82 11.00 -7.26
C CYS A 74 -6.32 12.34 -6.74
N ILE A 75 -6.91 13.47 -7.17
CA ILE A 75 -6.51 14.81 -6.72
C ILE A 75 -6.66 14.95 -5.20
N MET A 76 -7.78 14.51 -4.63
CA MET A 76 -8.02 14.52 -3.18
C MET A 76 -7.02 13.62 -2.44
N THR A 77 -6.76 12.42 -2.97
CA THR A 77 -5.79 11.48 -2.41
C THR A 77 -4.39 12.10 -2.40
N TRP A 78 -3.96 12.67 -3.52
CA TRP A 78 -2.66 13.33 -3.62
C TRP A 78 -2.59 14.58 -2.73
N ALA A 79 -3.66 15.37 -2.61
CA ALA A 79 -3.69 16.51 -1.71
C ALA A 79 -3.56 16.10 -0.23
N VAL A 80 -4.29 15.06 0.18
CA VAL A 80 -4.26 14.52 1.56
C VAL A 80 -2.91 13.86 1.87
N LEU A 81 -2.24 13.26 0.89
CA LEU A 81 -0.95 12.60 1.09
C LEU A 81 0.26 13.55 0.95
N LEU A 82 0.24 14.48 -0.01
CA LEU A 82 1.38 15.37 -0.29
C LEU A 82 1.50 16.48 0.74
N GLY A 83 0.39 17.05 1.21
CA GLY A 83 0.45 18.15 2.18
C GLY A 83 1.22 17.78 3.46
N PRO A 84 0.87 16.67 4.13
CA PRO A 84 1.55 16.26 5.36
C PRO A 84 3.00 15.81 5.13
N ILE A 85 3.31 15.24 3.96
CA ILE A 85 4.66 14.81 3.59
C ILE A 85 5.54 16.01 3.23
N PHE A 86 4.99 17.00 2.55
CA PHE A 86 5.65 18.26 2.28
C PHE A 86 5.97 18.99 3.59
N ALA A 87 5.02 19.05 4.52
CA ALA A 87 5.26 19.58 5.85
C ALA A 87 6.38 18.84 6.59
N TYR A 88 6.41 17.51 6.55
CA TYR A 88 7.50 16.71 7.12
C TYR A 88 8.86 17.04 6.49
N ILE A 89 8.96 17.09 5.17
CA ILE A 89 10.20 17.39 4.43
C ILE A 89 10.69 18.81 4.76
N VAL A 90 9.79 19.80 4.72
CA VAL A 90 10.12 21.20 5.01
C VAL A 90 10.63 21.34 6.44
N VAL A 91 9.98 20.72 7.43
CA VAL A 91 10.44 20.80 8.82
C VAL A 91 11.76 20.05 8.98
N PHE A 92 11.93 18.86 8.37
CA PHE A 92 13.18 18.07 8.42
C PHE A 92 14.38 18.89 7.91
N VAL A 93 14.25 19.52 6.73
CA VAL A 93 15.32 20.34 6.13
C VAL A 93 15.65 21.57 6.99
N ASN A 94 14.64 22.22 7.57
CA ASN A 94 14.86 23.40 8.43
C ASN A 94 15.50 23.06 9.79
N THR A 95 15.37 21.81 10.27
CA THR A 95 15.96 21.37 11.55
C THR A 95 17.36 20.73 11.42
N ASP A 96 17.82 20.48 10.20
CA ASP A 96 19.06 19.73 9.89
C ASP A 96 20.34 20.52 10.23
N GLU A 97 20.26 21.84 10.44
CA GLU A 97 21.43 22.65 10.83
C GLU A 97 21.93 22.41 12.27
N GLN A 98 21.19 21.69 13.13
CA GLN A 98 21.49 21.66 14.58
C GLN A 98 21.92 20.32 15.17
N THR A 99 21.95 19.20 14.45
CA THR A 99 22.10 17.88 15.10
C THR A 99 23.33 17.12 14.64
N SER A 100 24.24 16.88 15.58
CA SER A 100 25.47 16.08 15.43
C SER A 100 25.22 14.66 14.96
N ALA A 101 26.18 14.12 14.19
CA ALA A 101 26.19 12.77 13.66
C ALA A 101 25.91 11.72 14.75
N HIS A 102 24.77 11.02 14.64
CA HIS A 102 24.40 9.95 15.55
C HIS A 102 24.25 8.60 14.85
N SER A 103 24.83 7.58 15.50
CA SER A 103 25.00 6.19 15.09
C SER A 103 23.71 5.37 15.24
N GLY A 104 22.66 5.74 14.51
CA GLY A 104 21.41 4.97 14.46
C GLY A 104 21.06 4.55 13.03
N PHE A 105 20.61 3.31 12.84
CA PHE A 105 20.07 2.85 11.55
C PHE A 105 18.66 3.37 11.25
N ASP A 106 18.01 4.12 12.16
CA ASP A 106 16.68 4.72 11.95
C ASP A 106 16.78 6.23 11.68
N CYS A 107 15.75 6.78 11.02
CA CYS A 107 15.69 8.23 10.76
C CYS A 107 15.30 9.05 12.00
N ASP A 108 14.90 8.37 13.09
CA ASP A 108 14.44 8.99 14.34
C ASP A 108 15.54 9.81 15.03
N GLY A 109 16.81 9.50 14.77
CA GLY A 109 17.94 10.28 15.30
C GLY A 109 18.00 11.73 14.83
N PHE A 110 17.27 12.07 13.76
CA PHE A 110 17.16 13.43 13.22
C PHE A 110 15.88 14.16 13.65
N HIS A 111 15.05 13.54 14.50
CA HIS A 111 13.75 14.11 14.88
C HIS A 111 13.86 14.98 16.13
N ASN A 112 13.73 16.29 15.96
CA ASN A 112 13.44 17.22 17.07
C ASN A 112 12.03 16.98 17.63
N ASN A 113 11.74 17.49 18.84
CA ASN A 113 10.43 17.30 19.49
C ASN A 113 9.23 17.68 18.60
N LEU A 114 9.35 18.76 17.81
CA LEU A 114 8.31 19.17 16.85
C LEU A 114 8.14 18.14 15.72
N LEU A 115 9.25 17.66 15.14
CA LEU A 115 9.23 16.70 14.04
C LEU A 115 8.70 15.34 14.51
N ARG A 116 8.99 14.94 15.75
CA ARG A 116 8.42 13.75 16.38
C ARG A 116 6.90 13.83 16.52
N GLN A 117 6.37 14.98 16.94
CA GLN A 117 4.93 15.20 17.05
C GLN A 117 4.23 15.14 15.68
N ILE A 118 4.82 15.79 14.66
CA ILE A 118 4.33 15.71 13.27
C ILE A 118 4.37 14.26 12.79
N TYR A 119 5.47 13.55 13.02
CA TYR A 119 5.62 12.15 12.63
C TYR A 119 4.58 11.24 13.30
N LEU A 120 4.33 11.42 14.61
CA LEU A 120 3.28 10.68 15.33
C LEU A 120 1.88 10.98 14.77
N ALA A 121 1.56 12.24 14.53
CA ALA A 121 0.27 12.64 13.94
C ALA A 121 0.09 12.00 12.55
N LEU A 122 1.14 12.02 11.72
CA LEU A 122 1.17 11.32 10.43
C LEU A 122 0.90 9.83 10.60
N GLN A 123 1.48 9.18 11.61
CA GLN A 123 1.21 7.76 11.86
C GLN A 123 -0.23 7.48 12.26
N ILE A 124 -0.81 8.31 13.12
CA ILE A 124 -2.20 8.13 13.57
C ILE A 124 -3.15 8.29 12.39
N ILE A 125 -2.99 9.35 11.59
CA ILE A 125 -3.81 9.61 10.40
C ILE A 125 -3.72 8.43 9.43
N SER A 126 -2.50 7.96 9.20
CA SER A 126 -2.27 6.88 8.25
C SER A 126 -2.71 5.50 8.71
N PHE A 127 -2.56 5.19 10.01
CA PHE A 127 -3.14 3.99 10.59
C PHE A 127 -4.67 4.02 10.48
N THR A 128 -5.28 5.19 10.73
CA THR A 128 -6.73 5.39 10.56
C THR A 128 -7.16 5.18 9.11
N MET A 129 -6.42 5.72 8.13
CA MET A 129 -6.68 5.48 6.71
C MET A 129 -6.54 4.00 6.32
N PHE A 130 -5.52 3.31 6.82
CA PHE A 130 -5.34 1.88 6.61
C PHE A 130 -6.54 1.07 7.14
N LEU A 131 -6.96 1.34 8.38
CA LEU A 131 -8.12 0.67 8.98
C LEU A 131 -9.40 0.93 8.20
N PHE A 132 -9.62 2.18 7.79
CA PHE A 132 -10.75 2.55 6.94
C PHE A 132 -10.77 1.70 5.68
N VAL A 133 -9.69 1.68 4.90
CA VAL A 133 -9.62 0.90 3.65
C VAL A 133 -9.79 -0.60 3.90
N LEU A 134 -9.19 -1.15 4.97
CA LEU A 134 -9.36 -2.56 5.35
C LEU A 134 -10.83 -2.90 5.59
N VAL A 135 -11.54 -2.09 6.38
CA VAL A 135 -12.97 -2.28 6.65
C VAL A 135 -13.79 -2.19 5.36
N PHE A 136 -13.51 -1.21 4.49
CA PHE A 136 -14.18 -1.09 3.19
C PHE A 136 -13.96 -2.31 2.29
N LEU A 137 -12.74 -2.84 2.24
CA LEU A 137 -12.42 -4.04 1.45
C LEU A 137 -13.20 -5.27 1.95
N ILE A 138 -13.22 -5.49 3.27
CA ILE A 138 -13.95 -6.60 3.90
C ILE A 138 -15.45 -6.45 3.65
N LEU A 139 -16.00 -5.24 3.81
CA LEU A 139 -17.41 -4.94 3.57
C LEU A 139 -17.80 -5.23 2.12
N PHE A 140 -17.05 -4.71 1.13
CA PHE A 140 -17.35 -4.96 -0.27
C PHE A 140 -17.22 -6.44 -0.63
N TYR A 141 -16.23 -7.13 -0.10
CA TYR A 141 -16.11 -8.58 -0.27
C TYR A 141 -17.37 -9.29 0.28
N TRP A 142 -17.77 -9.00 1.50
CA TRP A 142 -18.92 -9.63 2.14
C TRP A 142 -20.23 -9.37 1.38
N LEU A 143 -20.47 -8.13 0.96
CA LEU A 143 -21.62 -7.74 0.13
C LEU A 143 -21.65 -8.49 -1.21
N ASN A 144 -20.48 -8.73 -1.83
CA ASN A 144 -20.39 -9.52 -3.06
C ASN A 144 -20.75 -10.99 -2.83
N VAL A 145 -20.26 -11.58 -1.74
CA VAL A 145 -20.60 -12.96 -1.39
C VAL A 145 -22.10 -13.08 -1.10
N GLN A 146 -22.69 -12.13 -0.39
CA GLN A 146 -24.14 -12.10 -0.14
C GLN A 146 -24.95 -11.97 -1.44
N LYS A 147 -24.62 -11.00 -2.31
CA LYS A 147 -25.31 -10.85 -3.59
C LYS A 147 -25.19 -12.09 -4.47
N LEU A 148 -24.02 -12.72 -4.52
CA LEU A 148 -23.83 -13.96 -5.27
C LEU A 148 -24.70 -15.09 -4.70
N ARG A 149 -24.71 -15.27 -3.38
CA ARG A 149 -25.55 -16.28 -2.72
C ARG A 149 -27.04 -16.05 -3.00
N GLN A 150 -27.49 -14.80 -2.94
CA GLN A 150 -28.87 -14.43 -3.25
C GLN A 150 -29.21 -14.72 -4.72
N ALA A 151 -28.36 -14.29 -5.66
CA ALA A 151 -28.57 -14.52 -7.08
C ALA A 151 -28.60 -16.01 -7.45
N GLN A 152 -27.74 -16.83 -6.85
CA GLN A 152 -27.75 -18.29 -7.04
C GLN A 152 -29.00 -18.96 -6.48
N ARG A 153 -29.57 -18.45 -5.38
CA ARG A 153 -30.82 -18.96 -4.80
C ARG A 153 -32.04 -18.58 -5.64
N THR A 154 -32.09 -17.35 -6.16
CA THR A 154 -33.25 -16.85 -6.91
C THR A 154 -33.22 -17.30 -8.37
N MET A 155 -32.05 -17.35 -9.01
CA MET A 155 -31.90 -17.72 -10.41
C MET A 155 -30.58 -18.50 -10.63
N PRO A 156 -30.57 -19.83 -10.48
CA PRO A 156 -29.35 -20.65 -10.51
C PRO A 156 -28.55 -20.52 -11.82
N ASP A 157 -29.24 -20.54 -12.95
CA ASP A 157 -28.64 -20.56 -14.30
C ASP A 157 -28.50 -19.19 -14.96
N HIS A 158 -28.69 -18.09 -14.20
CA HIS A 158 -28.62 -16.77 -14.78
C HIS A 158 -27.18 -16.40 -15.17
N PRO A 159 -26.91 -15.95 -16.42
CA PRO A 159 -25.55 -15.57 -16.87
C PRO A 159 -24.92 -14.44 -16.03
N GLY A 160 -25.73 -13.67 -15.27
CA GLY A 160 -25.25 -12.71 -14.27
C GLY A 160 -24.42 -13.35 -13.14
N ASN A 161 -24.67 -14.61 -12.78
CA ASN A 161 -23.95 -15.34 -11.72
C ASN A 161 -22.47 -15.52 -12.05
N VAL A 162 -22.13 -15.69 -13.33
CA VAL A 162 -20.73 -15.78 -13.79
C VAL A 162 -19.99 -14.46 -13.57
N LYS A 163 -20.65 -13.32 -13.83
CA LYS A 163 -20.07 -11.98 -13.59
C LYS A 163 -19.87 -11.72 -12.09
N LEU A 164 -20.85 -12.11 -11.25
CA LEU A 164 -20.78 -12.00 -9.79
C LEU A 164 -19.67 -12.88 -9.19
N SER A 165 -19.56 -14.14 -9.63
CA SER A 165 -18.50 -15.07 -9.20
C SER A 165 -17.11 -14.55 -9.55
N LYS A 166 -16.93 -14.03 -10.78
CA LYS A 166 -15.69 -13.37 -11.19
C LYS A 166 -15.36 -12.16 -10.30
N SER A 167 -16.36 -11.34 -9.97
CA SER A 167 -16.17 -10.20 -9.07
C SER A 167 -15.76 -10.63 -7.66
N LYS A 168 -16.43 -11.62 -7.08
CA LYS A 168 -16.07 -12.21 -5.77
C LYS A 168 -14.61 -12.66 -5.76
N ARG A 169 -14.18 -13.44 -6.78
CA ARG A 169 -12.79 -13.90 -6.89
C ARG A 169 -11.83 -12.71 -6.93
N ASN A 170 -12.19 -11.66 -7.66
CA ASN A 170 -11.33 -10.48 -7.77
C ASN A 170 -11.20 -9.73 -6.45
N MET A 171 -12.30 -9.57 -5.71
CA MET A 171 -12.28 -8.96 -4.39
C MET A 171 -11.51 -9.79 -3.37
N GLN A 172 -11.64 -11.12 -3.43
CA GLN A 172 -10.86 -12.03 -2.60
C GLN A 172 -9.35 -11.83 -2.82
N VAL A 173 -8.91 -11.73 -4.07
CA VAL A 173 -7.49 -11.47 -4.40
C VAL A 173 -7.05 -10.12 -3.83
N LEU A 174 -7.85 -9.06 -4.00
CA LEU A 174 -7.52 -7.74 -3.45
C LEU A 174 -7.38 -7.76 -1.92
N VAL A 175 -8.31 -8.41 -1.21
CA VAL A 175 -8.26 -8.56 0.25
C VAL A 175 -7.03 -9.34 0.68
N VAL A 176 -6.71 -10.46 0.02
CA VAL A 176 -5.55 -11.29 0.35
C VAL A 176 -4.25 -10.52 0.15
N VAL A 177 -4.08 -9.86 -1.00
CA VAL A 177 -2.87 -9.06 -1.28
C VAL A 177 -2.76 -7.91 -0.26
N PHE A 178 -3.86 -7.21 0.04
CA PHE A 178 -3.86 -6.15 1.02
C PHE A 178 -3.43 -6.64 2.41
N CYS A 179 -3.98 -7.77 2.84
CA CYS A 179 -3.64 -8.37 4.13
C CYS A 179 -2.18 -8.79 4.18
N VAL A 180 -1.67 -9.50 3.17
CA VAL A 180 -0.28 -9.99 3.15
C VAL A 180 0.72 -8.83 3.07
N CYS A 181 0.44 -7.80 2.28
CA CYS A 181 1.39 -6.70 2.05
C CYS A 181 1.35 -5.61 3.12
N PHE A 182 0.19 -5.29 3.69
CA PHE A 182 0.06 -4.09 4.54
C PHE A 182 -0.26 -4.40 6.01
N VAL A 183 -0.97 -5.48 6.33
CA VAL A 183 -1.33 -5.79 7.74
C VAL A 183 -0.08 -6.09 8.58
N PRO A 184 0.90 -6.92 8.14
CA PRO A 184 2.10 -7.17 8.92
C PRO A 184 2.85 -5.90 9.30
N TYR A 185 2.97 -4.95 8.36
CA TYR A 185 3.64 -3.69 8.60
C TYR A 185 2.95 -2.88 9.69
N HIS A 186 1.63 -2.69 9.59
CA HIS A 186 0.88 -1.91 10.59
C HIS A 186 0.82 -2.60 11.95
N LEU A 187 0.82 -3.95 11.99
CA LEU A 187 0.87 -4.72 13.23
C LEU A 187 2.24 -4.69 13.90
N MET A 188 3.33 -4.77 13.15
CA MET A 188 4.70 -4.79 13.72
C MET A 188 5.20 -3.39 14.09
N ARG A 189 4.60 -2.35 13.53
CA ARG A 189 5.00 -0.97 13.79
C ARG A 189 4.73 -0.52 15.21
N LEU A 190 3.54 -0.79 15.76
CA LEU A 190 3.21 -0.40 17.14
C LEU A 190 4.13 -1.08 18.17
N PRO A 191 4.35 -2.41 18.13
CA PRO A 191 5.35 -3.08 18.97
C PRO A 191 6.75 -2.50 18.82
N TYR A 192 7.19 -2.19 17.59
CA TYR A 192 8.53 -1.64 17.39
C TYR A 192 8.70 -0.27 18.08
N GLU A 193 7.72 0.63 17.96
CA GLU A 193 7.80 1.97 18.58
C GLU A 193 7.71 1.90 20.11
N PHE A 194 6.85 1.04 20.66
CA PHE A 194 6.57 0.99 22.10
C PHE A 194 7.41 -0.02 22.88
N ILE A 195 7.84 -1.13 22.27
CA ILE A 195 8.55 -2.21 22.96
C ILE A 195 10.06 -2.08 22.79
N ARG A 196 10.55 -1.63 21.62
CA ARG A 196 12.01 -1.47 21.36
C ARG A 196 12.73 -0.65 22.45
N PRO A 197 12.19 0.47 22.96
CA PRO A 197 12.87 1.23 24.01
C PRO A 197 12.92 0.51 25.37
N LEU A 198 12.06 -0.49 25.59
CA LEU A 198 11.96 -1.28 26.82
C LEU A 198 12.79 -2.57 26.75
N LEU A 199 13.33 -2.91 25.58
CA LEU A 199 14.12 -4.12 25.38
C LEU A 199 15.58 -3.88 25.76
N HIS A 200 15.98 -4.47 26.89
CA HIS A 200 17.37 -4.52 27.32
C HIS A 200 18.16 -5.68 26.68
N ASP A 201 17.49 -6.69 26.14
CA ASP A 201 18.12 -7.82 25.44
C ASP A 201 18.40 -7.46 23.97
N CYS A 202 19.68 -7.44 23.60
CA CYS A 202 20.16 -7.18 22.24
C CYS A 202 19.59 -8.18 21.22
N THR A 203 19.39 -9.44 21.61
CA THR A 203 18.88 -10.49 20.72
C THR A 203 17.43 -10.22 20.34
N ALA A 204 16.61 -9.91 21.33
CA ALA A 204 15.20 -9.61 21.12
C ALA A 204 15.01 -8.28 20.34
N ALA A 205 15.85 -7.28 20.60
CA ALA A 205 15.89 -6.04 19.81
C ALA A 205 16.26 -6.29 18.33
N GLN A 206 17.21 -7.18 18.06
CA GLN A 206 17.62 -7.56 16.70
C GLN A 206 16.53 -8.35 15.97
N ILE A 207 15.84 -9.26 16.65
CA ILE A 207 14.71 -10.01 16.07
C ILE A 207 13.58 -9.06 15.66
N LEU A 208 13.20 -8.12 16.54
CA LEU A 208 12.17 -7.13 16.22
C LEU A 208 12.56 -6.21 15.07
N TYR A 209 13.85 -5.86 14.98
CA TYR A 209 14.38 -5.10 13.87
C TYR A 209 14.27 -5.88 12.54
N ILE A 210 14.67 -7.16 12.51
CA ILE A 210 14.55 -8.00 11.31
C ILE A 210 13.07 -8.15 10.91
N LEU A 211 12.18 -8.39 11.87
CA LEU A 211 10.74 -8.49 11.63
C LEU A 211 10.18 -7.20 11.01
N LYS A 212 10.53 -6.03 11.57
CA LYS A 212 10.18 -4.72 10.98
C LYS A 212 10.65 -4.66 9.53
N GLU A 213 11.91 -4.96 9.24
CA GLU A 213 12.46 -4.89 7.89
C GLU A 213 11.74 -5.81 6.91
N LEU A 214 11.45 -7.05 7.31
CA LEU A 214 10.65 -7.99 6.51
C LEU A 214 9.27 -7.42 6.20
N THR A 215 8.61 -6.81 7.18
CA THR A 215 7.29 -6.21 6.94
C THR A 215 7.33 -5.04 5.97
N VAL A 216 8.42 -4.26 5.95
CA VAL A 216 8.53 -3.19 4.94
C VAL A 216 8.87 -3.75 3.56
N LEU A 217 9.57 -4.87 3.46
CA LEU A 217 9.74 -5.54 2.17
C LEU A 217 8.39 -6.03 1.61
N LEU A 218 7.51 -6.54 2.48
CA LEU A 218 6.15 -6.96 2.09
C LEU A 218 5.31 -5.81 1.53
N THR A 219 5.44 -4.59 2.08
CA THR A 219 4.71 -3.42 1.56
C THR A 219 5.24 -2.99 0.18
N VAL A 220 6.53 -3.15 -0.06
CA VAL A 220 7.17 -2.86 -1.35
C VAL A 220 6.81 -3.91 -2.41
N LEU A 221 6.69 -5.18 -2.02
CA LEU A 221 6.27 -6.27 -2.90
C LEU A 221 4.90 -6.03 -3.52
N ASN A 222 4.06 -5.19 -2.91
CA ASN A 222 2.78 -4.79 -3.49
C ASN A 222 2.91 -4.28 -4.94
N ALA A 223 3.93 -3.46 -5.23
CA ALA A 223 4.15 -2.92 -6.57
C ALA A 223 4.52 -4.01 -7.60
N CYS A 224 5.09 -5.13 -7.15
CA CYS A 224 5.38 -6.30 -7.97
C CYS A 224 4.16 -7.23 -8.13
N LEU A 225 3.17 -7.11 -7.24
CA LEU A 225 1.94 -7.89 -7.27
C LEU A 225 0.84 -7.25 -8.12
N ASP A 226 0.97 -5.97 -8.48
CA ASP A 226 0.07 -5.29 -9.40
C ASP A 226 -0.05 -6.03 -10.77
N PRO A 227 1.04 -6.40 -11.47
CA PRO A 227 0.98 -7.23 -12.68
C PRO A 227 0.27 -8.58 -12.47
N LEU A 228 0.41 -9.19 -11.29
CA LEU A 228 -0.19 -10.48 -10.96
C LEU A 228 -1.70 -10.35 -10.73
N ILE A 229 -2.11 -9.27 -10.05
CA ILE A 229 -3.48 -8.77 -9.97
C ILE A 229 -4.05 -8.62 -11.39
N TYR A 230 -3.38 -7.90 -12.30
CA TYR A 230 -3.83 -7.74 -13.69
C TYR A 230 -3.87 -9.06 -14.46
N PHE A 231 -2.90 -9.95 -14.26
CA PHE A 231 -2.85 -11.28 -14.87
C PHE A 231 -4.01 -12.19 -14.42
N VAL A 232 -4.42 -12.12 -13.15
CA VAL A 232 -5.60 -12.82 -12.63
C VAL A 232 -6.90 -12.19 -13.14
N PHE A 233 -6.89 -10.88 -13.40
CA PHE A 233 -8.05 -10.12 -13.87
C PHE A 233 -8.31 -10.21 -15.38
N CYS A 234 -7.28 -10.42 -16.21
CA CYS A 234 -7.39 -10.38 -17.67
C CYS A 234 -7.28 -11.78 -18.31
N LYS A 235 -8.42 -12.38 -18.71
CA LYS A 235 -8.43 -13.57 -19.57
C LYS A 235 -7.77 -13.29 -20.93
N THR A 236 -7.87 -12.06 -21.43
CA THR A 236 -7.29 -11.61 -22.71
C THR A 236 -5.76 -11.66 -22.70
N PHE A 237 -5.12 -11.35 -21.57
CA PHE A 237 -3.66 -11.43 -21.45
C PHE A 237 -3.16 -12.88 -21.33
N ARG A 238 -3.90 -13.75 -20.63
CA ARG A 238 -3.64 -15.20 -20.67
C ARG A 238 -3.81 -15.78 -22.07
N ALA A 239 -4.79 -15.31 -22.84
CA ALA A 239 -4.97 -15.71 -24.23
C ALA A 239 -3.80 -15.24 -25.11
N GLN A 240 -3.31 -14.01 -24.93
CA GLN A 240 -2.13 -13.50 -25.66
C GLN A 240 -0.83 -14.24 -25.31
N LEU A 241 -0.61 -14.59 -24.04
CA LEU A 241 0.55 -15.39 -23.63
C LEU A 241 0.47 -16.86 -24.09
N ASN A 242 -0.71 -17.46 -24.05
CA ASN A 242 -0.90 -18.81 -24.61
C ASN A 242 -0.82 -18.82 -26.14
N LEU A 243 -1.20 -17.74 -26.82
CA LEU A 243 -1.02 -17.58 -28.28
C LEU A 243 0.46 -17.37 -28.67
N GLN A 244 1.29 -16.78 -27.81
CA GLN A 244 2.74 -16.71 -28.05
C GLN A 244 3.41 -18.09 -27.96
N ARG A 245 2.86 -19.04 -27.19
CA ARG A 245 3.40 -20.41 -27.10
C ARG A 245 3.10 -21.27 -28.34
N PHE A 246 2.13 -20.88 -29.18
CA PHE A 246 1.82 -21.55 -30.44
C PHE A 246 2.52 -20.93 -31.66
N ARG A 247 3.16 -19.76 -31.54
CA ARG A 247 3.90 -19.12 -32.65
C ARG A 247 5.39 -19.49 -32.68
N GLN A 248 5.88 -20.29 -31.74
CA GLN A 248 7.25 -20.81 -31.74
C GLN A 248 7.31 -22.31 -32.13
N SER A 249 6.21 -22.86 -32.63
CA SER A 249 6.12 -24.25 -33.10
C SER A 249 5.60 -24.34 -34.55
N GLU A 250 5.78 -23.29 -35.34
CA GLU A 250 5.67 -23.31 -36.81
C GLU A 250 7.00 -22.90 -37.42
#